data_AF-A0A3P8PC78-F1
#
_entry.id   AF-A0A3P8PC78-F1
#
_cell.length_a   1.000
_cell.length_b   1.000
_cell.length_c   1.000
_cell.angle_alpha   90.00
_cell.angle_beta   90.00
_cell.angle_gamma   90.00
#
_symmetry.space_group_name_H-M   'P 1'
#
loop_
_entity.id
_entity.type
_entity.pdbx_description
1 polymer ?
#
loop_
_entity_poly.entity_id
_entity_poly.type
_entity_poly.pdbx_seq_one_letter_code
_entity_poly.pdbx_strand_id
1 'polypeptide(L)'
;MLSGLSRMFFLGVTCLLMSSGYTRAETTVSPQRKPPCDSQICRLSHVQSVTCEGFQANLQCGEGQVLVIHGANYGRRDKTTCSAGRPASQLQVVQCSSQTSTNVVAESCNGKNSCTISASNSVFGDPCVGTYKYLEVDYTCQFQTVTCEESEANLQCGKGQILVIHRADYGRHDQTTCSNLQPHCRLRDVQCSSPESIEVIAASCNGKNSCNISASNSVFGNPCFGTSKYLEVDYTCQFQSVTCEGSQANLQCEKGQVLVIHGADYGRHDKTTCSAGRPASQLQVVQCSSQTSTSVVAESCNGKNSCTISASNSVFGDPCFGTYKYLEVVYTCQFPSATCEGSESNLQCEKGQVLVIHGANYGRRDKTTCSDGRPASQLQVVQCSSQTSTSVVAKSCNGKNSCTISASNSVFGDPCVGTYKYLEVDYTCQFPSATCEGSEANLQCEKGQVLVIHGANYGRRDKTTCSDGRPASQLQVVQCSSQTSTSVVAKSCNGKNSCTISASNSVFGDPCVGTYKYLEVDYTCQFQSATCEGSQANLQCEKGQVLVIHGANYGRRDKTTCSDGRPASQLQVVQCSSQTSTKVVAERCNGKNSCTISASNSVFGDPCVGTYKYLEVDYTCQ
;
A
#
# COMPACT_ATOMS: atom_id res chain seq x y z
N MET A 1 -53.62 -55.77 -17.02
CA MET A 1 -53.22 -56.97 -16.27
C MET A 1 -51.71 -56.96 -16.12
N LEU A 2 -51.25 -56.99 -14.87
CA LEU A 2 -50.08 -57.69 -14.32
C LEU A 2 -48.69 -57.60 -14.99
N SER A 3 -47.76 -57.02 -14.21
CA SER A 3 -46.42 -57.55 -13.81
C SER A 3 -45.44 -58.04 -14.88
N GLY A 4 -44.14 -57.77 -14.85
CA GLY A 4 -43.26 -57.32 -13.78
C GLY A 4 -41.89 -58.01 -13.93
N LEU A 5 -40.82 -57.21 -13.86
CA LEU A 5 -39.45 -57.50 -13.39
C LEU A 5 -38.65 -58.70 -13.95
N SER A 6 -37.44 -58.42 -14.47
CA SER A 6 -36.19 -58.68 -13.72
C SER A 6 -34.95 -58.05 -14.39
N ARG A 7 -33.94 -57.80 -13.55
CA ARG A 7 -32.71 -57.00 -13.72
C ARG A 7 -31.54 -57.82 -14.30
N MET A 8 -30.56 -57.17 -14.95
CA MET A 8 -29.21 -56.83 -14.39
C MET A 8 -28.11 -56.59 -15.44
N PHE A 9 -27.38 -55.49 -15.18
CA PHE A 9 -25.94 -55.20 -15.30
C PHE A 9 -25.23 -54.77 -16.62
N PHE A 10 -24.60 -53.60 -16.45
CA PHE A 10 -23.63 -52.77 -17.19
C PHE A 10 -22.54 -53.45 -18.04
N LEU A 11 -22.20 -52.80 -19.18
CA LEU A 11 -20.87 -52.19 -19.44
C LEU A 11 -20.83 -51.38 -20.76
N GLY A 12 -20.29 -50.15 -20.66
CA GLY A 12 -19.41 -49.48 -21.64
C GLY A 12 -19.91 -49.12 -23.05
N VAL A 13 -20.10 -47.82 -23.32
CA VAL A 13 -20.05 -47.28 -24.68
C VAL A 13 -19.32 -45.93 -24.69
N THR A 14 -18.17 -45.89 -25.36
CA THR A 14 -17.54 -44.70 -25.91
C THR A 14 -18.30 -44.27 -27.18
N CYS A 15 -18.60 -42.98 -27.33
CA CYS A 15 -19.17 -42.44 -28.56
C CYS A 15 -18.51 -41.13 -28.96
N LEU A 16 -17.77 -41.17 -30.06
CA LEU A 16 -17.37 -40.03 -30.88
C LEU A 16 -18.62 -39.40 -31.51
N LEU A 17 -18.74 -38.07 -31.46
CA LEU A 17 -19.63 -37.32 -32.35
C LEU A 17 -18.90 -36.11 -32.94
N MET A 18 -18.79 -36.13 -34.27
CA MET A 18 -18.50 -34.97 -35.09
C MET A 18 -19.74 -34.07 -35.17
N SER A 19 -19.57 -32.77 -34.96
CA SER A 19 -20.60 -31.75 -35.13
C SER A 19 -20.46 -31.05 -36.48
N SER A 20 -21.59 -31.02 -37.19
CA SER A 20 -21.78 -30.35 -38.48
C SER A 20 -22.06 -28.86 -38.27
N GLY A 21 -21.58 -28.03 -39.20
CA GLY A 21 -21.66 -26.58 -39.13
C GLY A 21 -23.09 -26.02 -39.26
N TYR A 22 -23.32 -24.93 -38.55
CA TYR A 22 -24.36 -23.95 -38.82
C TYR A 22 -23.71 -22.56 -38.82
N THR A 23 -23.68 -21.93 -39.99
CA THR A 23 -23.32 -20.52 -40.17
C THR A 23 -24.52 -19.64 -39.85
N ARG A 24 -24.34 -18.64 -38.98
CA ARG A 24 -25.16 -17.42 -38.98
C ARG A 24 -24.23 -16.22 -38.87
N ALA A 25 -24.19 -15.44 -39.95
CA ALA A 25 -23.57 -14.13 -39.97
C ALA A 25 -24.59 -13.10 -39.48
N GLU A 26 -24.19 -12.25 -38.53
CA GLU A 26 -24.72 -10.89 -38.39
C GLU A 26 -23.63 -10.01 -37.79
N THR A 27 -23.28 -9.00 -38.57
CA THR A 27 -22.27 -7.98 -38.35
C THR A 27 -22.76 -6.89 -37.40
N THR A 28 -22.03 -6.66 -36.32
CA THR A 28 -21.78 -5.32 -35.77
C THR A 28 -20.33 -5.23 -35.32
N VAL A 29 -19.45 -4.83 -36.24
CA VAL A 29 -18.07 -4.45 -35.92
C VAL A 29 -18.15 -3.10 -35.20
N SER A 30 -18.14 -3.15 -33.87
CA SER A 30 -17.83 -1.97 -33.05
C SER A 30 -16.32 -1.72 -33.16
N PRO A 31 -15.84 -0.47 -33.25
CA PRO A 31 -14.42 -0.20 -33.42
C PRO A 31 -13.71 -0.65 -32.15
N GLN A 32 -12.97 -1.75 -32.26
CA GLN A 32 -12.06 -2.26 -31.24
C GLN A 32 -11.02 -1.17 -30.95
N ARG A 33 -11.27 -0.34 -29.92
CA ARG A 33 -10.19 0.37 -29.24
C ARG A 33 -9.34 -0.72 -28.59
N LYS A 34 -8.17 -1.00 -29.16
CA LYS A 34 -7.15 -1.79 -28.45
C LYS A 34 -6.90 -1.10 -27.10
N PRO A 35 -6.84 -1.85 -25.99
CA PRO A 35 -6.48 -1.26 -24.71
C PRO A 35 -5.10 -0.59 -24.85
N PRO A 36 -4.86 0.58 -24.23
CA PRO A 36 -3.59 1.33 -24.30
C PRO A 36 -2.39 0.60 -23.68
N CYS A 37 -2.51 -0.67 -23.34
CA CYS A 37 -1.49 -1.52 -22.74
C CYS A 37 -1.43 -2.82 -23.54
N ASP A 38 -0.46 -2.94 -24.43
CA ASP A 38 -0.06 -4.26 -24.94
C ASP A 38 0.82 -4.94 -23.89
N SER A 39 0.72 -6.26 -23.80
CA SER A 39 1.31 -7.18 -22.79
C SER A 39 2.82 -7.05 -22.56
N GLN A 40 3.54 -6.29 -23.41
CA GLN A 40 4.97 -6.02 -23.28
C GLN A 40 5.32 -4.65 -22.68
N ILE A 41 4.48 -3.63 -22.82
CA ILE A 41 4.77 -2.25 -22.36
C ILE A 41 4.32 -2.04 -20.91
N CYS A 42 3.22 -2.68 -20.51
CA CYS A 42 2.67 -2.60 -19.15
C CYS A 42 3.09 -3.81 -18.29
N ARG A 43 4.37 -4.20 -18.35
CA ARG A 43 4.89 -5.24 -17.45
C ARG A 43 4.90 -4.71 -16.01
N LEU A 44 4.51 -5.59 -15.07
CA LEU A 44 4.74 -5.38 -13.65
C LEU A 44 6.22 -5.11 -13.42
N SER A 45 6.52 -4.00 -12.76
CA SER A 45 7.87 -3.72 -12.31
C SER A 45 8.09 -4.40 -10.98
N HIS A 46 8.87 -5.46 -11.03
CA HIS A 46 9.26 -6.17 -9.83
C HIS A 46 10.29 -5.31 -9.07
N VAL A 47 10.01 -5.05 -7.81
CA VAL A 47 10.96 -4.50 -6.85
C VAL A 47 11.80 -5.67 -6.36
N GLN A 48 13.11 -5.55 -6.54
CA GLN A 48 14.07 -6.51 -6.00
C GLN A 48 14.62 -6.00 -4.67
N SER A 49 14.49 -6.83 -3.64
CA SER A 49 15.08 -6.59 -2.32
C SER A 49 16.14 -7.66 -2.05
N VAL A 50 17.30 -7.24 -1.56
CA VAL A 50 18.39 -8.14 -1.18
C VAL A 50 18.76 -7.91 0.28
N THR A 51 18.79 -8.99 1.05
CA THR A 51 19.07 -8.97 2.49
C THR A 51 20.07 -10.07 2.84
N CYS A 52 21.19 -9.70 3.46
CA CYS A 52 22.22 -10.67 3.82
C CYS A 52 21.80 -11.59 4.97
N GLU A 53 22.37 -12.80 5.02
CA GLU A 53 22.11 -13.75 6.11
C GLU A 53 22.44 -13.14 7.49
N GLY A 54 21.48 -13.23 8.41
CA GLY A 54 21.52 -12.63 9.75
C GLY A 54 20.80 -11.29 9.88
N PHE A 55 20.30 -10.71 8.77
CA PHE A 55 19.52 -9.47 8.76
C PHE A 55 18.04 -9.75 8.42
N GLN A 56 17.20 -8.72 8.56
CA GLN A 56 15.77 -8.79 8.24
C GLN A 56 15.47 -8.03 6.95
N ALA A 57 14.71 -8.66 6.06
CA ALA A 57 14.17 -8.03 4.86
C ALA A 57 12.87 -7.33 5.24
N ASN A 58 12.77 -6.04 4.94
CA ASN A 58 11.56 -5.24 5.12
C ASN A 58 10.99 -4.91 3.75
N LEU A 59 9.86 -5.52 3.42
CA LEU A 59 9.12 -5.26 2.18
C LEU A 59 7.95 -4.35 2.53
N GLN A 60 7.73 -3.28 1.77
CA GLN A 60 6.65 -2.33 2.06
C GLN A 60 6.07 -1.75 0.78
N CYS A 61 4.76 -1.52 0.80
CA CYS A 61 4.01 -0.86 -0.25
C CYS A 61 3.41 0.46 0.21
N GLY A 62 3.00 1.29 -0.76
CA GLY A 62 2.28 2.54 -0.48
C GLY A 62 0.88 2.28 0.10
N GLU A 63 0.21 3.32 0.54
CA GLU A 63 -1.13 3.24 1.12
C GLU A 63 -2.12 2.50 0.19
N GLY A 64 -2.94 1.62 0.77
CA GLY A 64 -3.94 0.82 0.04
C GLY A 64 -3.38 -0.31 -0.83
N GLN A 65 -2.06 -0.41 -0.96
CA GLN A 65 -1.41 -1.48 -1.73
C GLN A 65 -0.98 -2.63 -0.83
N VAL A 66 -0.87 -3.81 -1.42
CA VAL A 66 -0.38 -5.03 -0.78
C VAL A 66 0.78 -5.63 -1.57
N LEU A 67 1.62 -6.35 -0.85
CA LEU A 67 2.73 -7.12 -1.37
C LEU A 67 2.21 -8.31 -2.16
N VAL A 68 2.75 -8.48 -3.36
CA VAL A 68 2.59 -9.66 -4.21
C VAL A 68 3.98 -10.18 -4.54
N ILE A 69 4.35 -11.29 -3.90
CA ILE A 69 5.65 -11.97 -4.06
C ILE A 69 5.61 -12.83 -5.32
N HIS A 70 6.56 -12.61 -6.22
CA HIS A 70 6.71 -13.35 -7.48
C HIS A 70 7.86 -14.35 -7.44
N GLY A 71 8.88 -14.05 -6.64
CA GLY A 71 9.99 -14.97 -6.44
C GLY A 71 10.79 -14.62 -5.19
N ALA A 72 11.36 -15.62 -4.56
CA ALA A 72 12.39 -15.41 -3.55
C ALA A 72 13.43 -16.52 -3.56
N ASN A 73 14.64 -16.18 -3.13
CA ASN A 73 15.75 -17.10 -2.99
C ASN A 73 16.58 -16.77 -1.75
N TYR A 74 16.51 -17.61 -0.73
CA TYR A 74 17.51 -17.65 0.33
C TYR A 74 18.63 -18.61 -0.09
N GLY A 75 19.82 -18.06 -0.35
CA GLY A 75 20.94 -18.81 -0.90
C GLY A 75 22.06 -17.90 -1.37
N ARG A 76 22.75 -18.29 -2.44
CA ARG A 76 23.78 -17.48 -3.10
C ARG A 76 23.80 -17.80 -4.58
N ARG A 77 23.65 -16.77 -5.42
CA ARG A 77 23.68 -16.83 -6.89
C ARG A 77 24.92 -16.20 -7.50
N ASP A 78 25.65 -15.40 -6.72
CA ASP A 78 26.87 -14.75 -7.16
C ASP A 78 27.88 -14.56 -6.02
N LYS A 79 29.12 -14.21 -6.37
CA LYS A 79 30.24 -14.05 -5.43
C LYS A 79 30.30 -12.67 -4.77
N THR A 80 29.49 -11.73 -5.23
CA THR A 80 29.59 -10.30 -4.93
C THR A 80 28.55 -9.82 -3.94
N THR A 81 27.33 -10.31 -4.04
CA THR A 81 26.21 -9.98 -3.17
C THR A 81 26.47 -10.49 -1.77
N CYS A 82 26.34 -9.60 -0.78
CA CYS A 82 26.58 -9.91 0.64
C CYS A 82 27.95 -10.56 0.88
N SER A 83 29.01 -10.11 0.19
CA SER A 83 30.35 -10.69 0.29
C SER A 83 31.28 -9.98 1.29
N ALA A 84 30.89 -8.79 1.78
CA ALA A 84 31.69 -7.93 2.63
C ALA A 84 32.17 -8.65 3.91
N GLY A 85 33.50 -8.67 4.14
CA GLY A 85 34.11 -9.25 5.33
C GLY A 85 34.02 -10.77 5.44
N ARG A 86 33.57 -11.46 4.38
CA ARG A 86 33.40 -12.92 4.37
C ARG A 86 34.63 -13.63 3.77
N PRO A 87 35.10 -14.73 4.38
CA PRO A 87 36.16 -15.54 3.80
C PRO A 87 35.80 -16.04 2.40
N ALA A 88 36.78 -16.09 1.49
CA ALA A 88 36.56 -16.55 0.12
C ALA A 88 35.95 -17.96 0.03
N SER A 89 36.18 -18.82 1.04
CA SER A 89 35.57 -20.14 1.16
C SER A 89 34.04 -20.09 1.29
N GLN A 90 33.48 -19.06 1.94
CA GLN A 90 32.03 -18.89 2.13
C GLN A 90 31.31 -18.31 0.90
N LEU A 91 32.05 -17.93 -0.15
CA LEU A 91 31.53 -17.26 -1.35
C LEU A 91 31.65 -18.11 -2.63
N GLN A 92 32.30 -19.27 -2.58
CA GLN A 92 32.55 -20.08 -3.79
C GLN A 92 31.28 -20.73 -4.35
N VAL A 93 30.37 -21.17 -3.48
CA VAL A 93 29.16 -21.89 -3.91
C VAL A 93 28.08 -20.88 -4.30
N VAL A 94 27.96 -20.65 -5.61
CA VAL A 94 27.00 -19.69 -6.20
C VAL A 94 25.81 -20.36 -6.90
N GLN A 95 25.73 -21.68 -6.84
CA GLN A 95 24.53 -22.42 -7.25
C GLN A 95 23.85 -22.91 -5.97
N CYS A 96 23.54 -21.96 -5.08
CA CYS A 96 22.89 -22.22 -3.82
C CYS A 96 21.53 -21.54 -3.77
N SER A 97 20.48 -22.36 -3.65
CA SER A 97 19.11 -21.89 -3.62
C SER A 97 18.26 -22.81 -2.77
N SER A 98 17.49 -22.26 -1.83
CA SER A 98 16.43 -23.01 -1.15
C SER A 98 15.16 -23.01 -2.01
N GLN A 99 14.66 -24.20 -2.36
CA GLN A 99 13.44 -24.34 -3.17
C GLN A 99 12.18 -23.84 -2.46
N THR A 100 12.20 -23.74 -1.12
CA THR A 100 11.02 -23.30 -0.34
C THR A 100 10.96 -21.79 -0.16
N SER A 101 12.03 -21.06 -0.50
CA SER A 101 12.15 -19.62 -0.24
C SER A 101 10.96 -18.81 -0.73
N THR A 102 10.50 -19.06 -1.97
CA THR A 102 9.37 -18.30 -2.55
C THR A 102 8.09 -18.53 -1.75
N ASN A 103 7.76 -19.78 -1.41
CA ASN A 103 6.56 -20.09 -0.64
C ASN A 103 6.63 -19.50 0.78
N VAL A 104 7.78 -19.61 1.45
CA VAL A 104 7.96 -19.07 2.81
C VAL A 104 7.78 -17.55 2.83
N VAL A 105 8.36 -16.83 1.86
CA VAL A 105 8.17 -15.39 1.76
C VAL A 105 6.73 -15.04 1.35
N ALA A 106 6.15 -15.75 0.38
CA ALA A 106 4.77 -15.53 -0.07
C ALA A 106 3.75 -15.74 1.06
N GLU A 107 3.82 -16.84 1.80
CA GLU A 107 2.96 -17.11 2.96
C GLU A 107 3.13 -16.05 4.06
N SER A 108 4.34 -15.53 4.22
CA SER A 108 4.64 -14.52 5.24
C SER A 108 4.19 -13.12 4.82
N CYS A 109 4.21 -12.79 3.53
CA CYS A 109 4.15 -11.41 3.05
C CYS A 109 2.97 -11.09 2.13
N ASN A 110 2.44 -12.04 1.35
CA ASN A 110 1.37 -11.74 0.39
C ASN A 110 0.14 -11.16 1.08
N GLY A 111 -0.49 -10.18 0.43
CA GLY A 111 -1.71 -9.52 0.93
C GLY A 111 -1.48 -8.56 2.11
N LYS A 112 -0.24 -8.40 2.57
CA LYS A 112 0.13 -7.40 3.59
C LYS A 112 0.65 -6.14 2.93
N ASN A 113 0.39 -4.98 3.53
CA ASN A 113 1.01 -3.72 3.10
C ASN A 113 2.52 -3.69 3.40
N SER A 114 2.94 -4.30 4.51
CA SER A 114 4.34 -4.42 4.90
C SER A 114 4.63 -5.81 5.47
N CYS A 115 5.85 -6.31 5.27
CA CYS A 115 6.30 -7.60 5.76
C CYS A 115 7.77 -7.54 6.19
N THR A 116 8.08 -8.11 7.35
CA THR A 116 9.45 -8.30 7.83
C THR A 116 9.76 -9.79 7.89
N ILE A 117 10.85 -10.21 7.25
CA ILE A 117 11.29 -11.61 7.25
C ILE A 117 12.79 -11.74 7.52
N SER A 118 13.17 -12.57 8.48
CA SER A 118 14.56 -12.81 8.82
C SER A 118 15.24 -13.69 7.77
N ALA A 119 16.30 -13.19 7.13
CA ALA A 119 17.14 -13.96 6.23
C ALA A 119 18.04 -14.89 7.06
N SER A 120 17.52 -16.03 7.51
CA SER A 120 18.24 -16.97 8.37
C SER A 120 17.92 -18.43 8.09
N ASN A 121 18.85 -19.30 8.49
CA ASN A 121 18.68 -20.76 8.40
C ASN A 121 17.49 -21.28 9.22
N SER A 122 17.10 -20.57 10.28
CA SER A 122 15.93 -20.93 11.10
C SER A 122 14.60 -20.74 10.36
N VAL A 123 14.56 -19.84 9.37
CA VAL A 123 13.36 -19.55 8.57
C VAL A 123 13.34 -20.39 7.29
N PHE A 124 14.47 -20.49 6.61
CA PHE A 124 14.55 -21.06 5.25
C PHE A 124 15.25 -22.41 5.15
N GLY A 125 15.77 -22.94 6.26
CA GLY A 125 16.74 -24.04 6.26
C GLY A 125 18.12 -23.58 5.77
N ASP A 126 19.11 -24.49 5.81
CA ASP A 126 20.44 -24.22 5.24
C ASP A 126 20.63 -24.98 3.91
N PRO A 127 20.41 -24.32 2.76
CA PRO A 127 20.55 -24.96 1.44
C PRO A 127 22.01 -25.26 1.06
N CYS A 128 23.00 -24.64 1.72
CA CYS A 128 24.41 -24.82 1.42
C CYS A 128 25.29 -24.53 2.63
N VAL A 129 25.46 -25.54 3.49
CA VAL A 129 26.23 -25.43 4.75
C VAL A 129 27.63 -24.86 4.50
N GLY A 130 28.02 -23.88 5.32
CA GLY A 130 29.32 -23.21 5.24
C GLY A 130 29.42 -22.13 4.17
N THR A 131 28.38 -21.92 3.37
CA THR A 131 28.27 -20.79 2.44
C THR A 131 27.43 -19.70 3.08
N TYR A 132 27.93 -18.46 3.01
CA TYR A 132 27.18 -17.31 3.51
C TYR A 132 26.11 -16.95 2.50
N LYS A 133 24.86 -16.76 2.94
CA LYS A 133 23.70 -16.61 2.06
C LYS A 133 23.14 -15.19 2.09
N TYR A 134 22.17 -14.95 1.24
CA TYR A 134 21.32 -13.77 1.23
C TYR A 134 19.92 -14.18 0.75
N LEU A 135 18.91 -13.46 1.23
CA LEU A 135 17.56 -13.51 0.75
C LEU A 135 17.40 -12.46 -0.36
N GLU A 136 17.13 -12.91 -1.56
CA GLU A 136 16.66 -12.09 -2.67
C GLU A 136 15.15 -12.26 -2.77
N VAL A 137 14.39 -11.16 -2.79
CA VAL A 137 12.93 -11.17 -2.96
C VAL A 137 12.55 -10.27 -4.12
N ASP A 138 11.73 -10.82 -4.99
CA ASP A 138 11.16 -10.17 -6.16
C ASP A 138 9.65 -10.04 -5.94
N TYR A 139 9.16 -8.81 -5.81
CA TYR A 139 7.78 -8.53 -5.44
C TYR A 139 7.23 -7.28 -6.11
N THR A 140 5.92 -7.12 -6.11
CA THR A 140 5.23 -5.93 -6.62
C THR A 140 4.23 -5.41 -5.60
N CYS A 141 3.96 -4.12 -5.63
CA CYS A 141 2.92 -3.49 -4.83
C CYS A 141 1.67 -3.26 -5.67
N GLN A 142 0.55 -3.85 -5.27
CA GLN A 142 -0.69 -3.83 -6.05
C GLN A 142 -1.88 -3.44 -5.18
N PHE A 143 -2.86 -2.75 -5.74
CA PHE A 143 -4.17 -2.60 -5.13
C PHE A 143 -4.97 -3.89 -5.34
N GLN A 144 -5.59 -4.40 -4.29
CA GLN A 144 -6.52 -5.52 -4.37
C GLN A 144 -7.91 -5.05 -3.96
N THR A 145 -8.90 -5.38 -4.78
CA THR A 145 -10.29 -5.00 -4.52
C THR A 145 -11.21 -6.19 -4.65
N VAL A 146 -12.23 -6.23 -3.80
CA VAL A 146 -13.30 -7.23 -3.84
C VAL A 146 -14.62 -6.50 -3.99
N THR A 147 -15.39 -6.88 -5.01
CA THR A 147 -16.73 -6.32 -5.26
C THR A 147 -17.75 -7.45 -5.34
N CYS A 148 -18.74 -7.45 -4.45
CA CYS A 148 -19.76 -8.49 -4.42
C CYS A 148 -20.66 -8.47 -5.67
N GLU A 149 -21.24 -9.62 -6.04
CA GLU A 149 -22.17 -9.74 -7.16
C GLU A 149 -23.30 -8.70 -7.09
N GLU A 150 -23.60 -8.08 -8.23
CA GLU A 150 -24.53 -6.95 -8.43
C GLU A 150 -24.09 -5.59 -7.84
N SER A 151 -22.87 -5.46 -7.32
CA SER A 151 -22.27 -4.17 -6.96
C SER A 151 -21.37 -3.63 -8.07
N GLU A 152 -20.99 -2.35 -7.97
CA GLU A 152 -20.09 -1.67 -8.92
C GLU A 152 -18.69 -1.53 -8.31
N ALA A 153 -17.69 -2.06 -9.01
CA ALA A 153 -16.29 -1.89 -8.67
C ALA A 153 -15.82 -0.52 -9.18
N ASN A 154 -15.13 0.23 -8.34
CA ASN A 154 -14.60 1.56 -8.67
C ASN A 154 -13.08 1.54 -8.50
N LEU A 155 -12.35 1.47 -9.61
CA LEU A 155 -10.89 1.46 -9.66
C LEU A 155 -10.40 2.87 -9.97
N GLN A 156 -9.46 3.41 -9.19
CA GLN A 156 -9.00 4.80 -9.34
C GLN A 156 -7.50 4.92 -9.10
N CYS A 157 -6.87 5.82 -9.86
CA CYS A 157 -5.47 6.20 -9.68
C CYS A 157 -5.33 7.70 -9.42
N GLY A 158 -4.19 8.08 -8.85
CA GLY A 158 -3.82 9.49 -8.62
C GLY A 158 -3.77 10.29 -9.93
N LYS A 159 -3.76 11.62 -9.81
CA LYS A 159 -3.79 12.51 -10.98
C LYS A 159 -2.61 12.22 -11.93
N GLY A 160 -2.91 11.97 -13.20
CA GLY A 160 -1.89 11.70 -14.24
C GLY A 160 -1.42 10.25 -14.30
N GLN A 161 -1.94 9.38 -13.45
CA GLN A 161 -1.70 7.94 -13.50
C GLN A 161 -2.82 7.21 -14.24
N ILE A 162 -2.49 6.03 -14.76
CA ILE A 162 -3.37 5.10 -15.43
C ILE A 162 -3.46 3.78 -14.67
N LEU A 163 -4.60 3.13 -14.79
CA LEU A 163 -4.87 1.78 -14.32
C LEU A 163 -4.14 0.77 -15.21
N VAL A 164 -3.48 -0.18 -14.56
CA VAL A 164 -2.92 -1.38 -15.17
C VAL A 164 -3.40 -2.59 -14.38
N ILE A 165 -4.33 -3.34 -14.95
CA ILE A 165 -4.88 -4.56 -14.37
C ILE A 165 -3.89 -5.71 -14.56
N HIS A 166 -3.65 -6.46 -13.49
CA HIS A 166 -2.75 -7.62 -13.47
C HIS A 166 -3.49 -8.93 -13.31
N ARG A 167 -4.59 -8.91 -12.56
CA ARG A 167 -5.45 -10.07 -12.34
C ARG A 167 -6.88 -9.60 -12.17
N ALA A 168 -7.81 -10.39 -12.67
CA ALA A 168 -9.19 -10.32 -12.22
C ALA A 168 -9.85 -11.68 -12.31
N ASP A 169 -10.77 -11.94 -11.39
CA ASP A 169 -11.62 -13.12 -11.42
C ASP A 169 -13.01 -12.80 -10.87
N TYR A 170 -14.03 -13.06 -11.69
CA TYR A 170 -15.42 -13.04 -11.25
C TYR A 170 -15.85 -14.46 -10.92
N GLY A 171 -16.02 -14.76 -9.63
CA GLY A 171 -16.17 -16.13 -9.17
C GLY A 171 -16.37 -16.22 -7.67
N ARG A 172 -15.91 -17.33 -7.07
CA ARG A 172 -15.85 -17.55 -5.63
C ARG A 172 -14.73 -18.53 -5.31
N HIS A 173 -13.85 -18.12 -4.40
CA HIS A 173 -12.70 -18.87 -3.88
C HIS A 173 -12.79 -19.20 -2.41
N ASP A 174 -13.75 -18.60 -1.69
CA ASP A 174 -13.99 -18.90 -0.28
C ASP A 174 -15.46 -18.67 0.15
N GLN A 175 -15.82 -19.18 1.32
CA GLN A 175 -17.20 -19.13 1.85
C GLN A 175 -17.52 -17.84 2.62
N THR A 176 -16.53 -17.02 2.93
CA THR A 176 -16.63 -15.86 3.83
C THR A 176 -16.76 -14.54 3.07
N THR A 177 -16.05 -14.39 1.96
CA THR A 177 -16.06 -13.20 1.13
C THR A 177 -17.44 -13.01 0.50
N CYS A 178 -18.01 -11.81 0.68
CA CYS A 178 -19.35 -11.48 0.24
C CYS A 178 -20.43 -12.47 0.72
N SER A 179 -20.29 -13.01 1.94
CA SER A 179 -21.22 -13.97 2.53
C SER A 179 -22.45 -13.34 3.19
N ASN A 180 -22.41 -12.04 3.48
CA ASN A 180 -23.48 -11.33 4.17
C ASN A 180 -24.82 -11.52 3.45
N LEU A 181 -25.83 -12.01 4.18
CA LEU A 181 -27.19 -12.23 3.71
C LEU A 181 -27.35 -13.29 2.59
N GLN A 182 -26.31 -14.08 2.30
CA GLN A 182 -26.41 -15.20 1.35
C GLN A 182 -26.71 -16.52 2.07
N PRO A 183 -27.60 -17.37 1.53
CA PRO A 183 -27.84 -18.69 2.09
C PRO A 183 -26.64 -19.61 1.83
N HIS A 184 -26.36 -20.51 2.79
CA HIS A 184 -25.20 -21.41 2.76
C HIS A 184 -25.06 -22.21 1.45
N CYS A 185 -26.17 -22.57 0.79
CA CYS A 185 -26.12 -23.29 -0.48
C CYS A 185 -25.41 -22.50 -1.59
N ARG A 186 -25.50 -21.16 -1.60
CA ARG A 186 -24.87 -20.28 -2.60
C ARG A 186 -23.39 -19.99 -2.33
N LEU A 187 -22.85 -20.45 -1.20
CA LEU A 187 -21.47 -20.21 -0.76
C LEU A 187 -20.57 -21.45 -0.87
N ARG A 188 -21.12 -22.63 -1.16
CA ARG A 188 -20.37 -23.90 -1.12
C ARG A 188 -19.36 -24.06 -2.24
N ASP A 189 -19.69 -23.60 -3.44
CA ASP A 189 -18.83 -23.73 -4.60
C ASP A 189 -17.76 -22.64 -4.56
N VAL A 190 -16.61 -23.03 -4.00
CA VAL A 190 -15.42 -22.18 -3.84
C VAL A 190 -14.36 -22.48 -4.89
N GLN A 191 -14.69 -23.24 -5.93
CA GLN A 191 -13.83 -23.49 -7.08
C GLN A 191 -14.51 -22.91 -8.32
N CYS A 192 -15.09 -21.72 -8.16
CA CYS A 192 -15.78 -21.00 -9.21
C CYS A 192 -14.89 -19.85 -9.68
N SER A 193 -14.55 -19.85 -10.96
CA SER A 193 -13.68 -18.85 -11.58
C SER A 193 -14.15 -18.59 -13.01
N SER A 194 -13.94 -17.36 -13.47
CA SER A 194 -14.14 -16.95 -14.86
C SER A 194 -12.80 -16.46 -15.41
N PRO A 195 -12.00 -17.33 -16.06
CA PRO A 195 -10.67 -16.99 -16.57
C PRO A 195 -10.65 -15.78 -17.52
N GLU A 196 -11.75 -15.54 -18.24
CA GLU A 196 -11.91 -14.42 -19.17
C GLU A 196 -12.11 -13.07 -18.47
N SER A 197 -12.30 -13.06 -17.14
CA SER A 197 -12.55 -11.83 -16.35
C SER A 197 -11.45 -10.79 -16.54
N ILE A 198 -10.19 -11.23 -16.63
CA ILE A 198 -9.04 -10.35 -16.85
C ILE A 198 -9.13 -9.64 -18.20
N GLU A 199 -9.54 -10.31 -19.27
CA GLU A 199 -9.64 -9.71 -20.60
C GLU A 199 -10.75 -8.66 -20.64
N VAL A 200 -11.90 -8.97 -20.04
CA VAL A 200 -13.07 -8.08 -19.97
C VAL A 200 -12.73 -6.79 -19.24
N ILE A 201 -12.14 -6.90 -18.05
CA ILE A 201 -11.82 -5.72 -17.24
C ILE A 201 -10.60 -4.97 -17.79
N ALA A 202 -9.57 -5.66 -18.29
CA ALA A 202 -8.40 -5.00 -18.87
C ALA A 202 -8.79 -4.18 -20.10
N ALA A 203 -9.63 -4.74 -20.99
CA ALA A 203 -10.18 -4.00 -22.13
C ALA A 203 -11.00 -2.78 -21.70
N SER A 204 -11.69 -2.89 -20.56
CA SER A 204 -12.55 -1.83 -20.04
C SER A 204 -11.79 -0.76 -19.25
N CYS A 205 -10.71 -1.11 -18.56
CA CYS A 205 -10.11 -0.26 -17.53
C CYS A 205 -8.67 0.15 -17.80
N ASN A 206 -7.86 -0.64 -18.51
CA ASN A 206 -6.45 -0.29 -18.73
C ASN A 206 -6.30 1.05 -19.44
N GLY A 207 -5.30 1.82 -19.03
CA GLY A 207 -4.99 3.14 -19.60
C GLY A 207 -5.96 4.26 -19.17
N LYS A 208 -6.96 3.97 -18.35
CA LYS A 208 -7.85 5.00 -17.77
C LYS A 208 -7.33 5.42 -16.39
N ASN A 209 -7.59 6.66 -16.01
CA ASN A 209 -7.31 7.13 -14.64
C ASN A 209 -8.30 6.56 -13.62
N SER A 210 -9.55 6.33 -14.05
CA SER A 210 -10.59 5.67 -13.26
C SER A 210 -11.46 4.77 -14.12
N CYS A 211 -12.01 3.73 -13.53
CA CYS A 211 -12.86 2.76 -14.20
C CYS A 211 -13.94 2.26 -13.24
N ASN A 212 -15.19 2.30 -13.71
CA ASN A 212 -16.29 1.65 -13.04
C ASN A 212 -16.74 0.42 -13.84
N ILE A 213 -16.95 -0.70 -13.15
CA ILE A 213 -17.42 -1.94 -13.78
C ILE A 213 -18.37 -2.70 -12.85
N SER A 214 -19.50 -3.17 -13.39
CA SER A 214 -20.48 -3.95 -12.63
C SER A 214 -20.01 -5.40 -12.46
N ALA A 215 -19.93 -5.87 -11.22
CA ALA A 215 -19.65 -7.27 -10.89
C ALA A 215 -20.89 -8.15 -11.12
N SER A 216 -21.29 -8.33 -12.38
CA SER A 216 -22.52 -9.05 -12.75
C SER A 216 -22.31 -10.08 -13.84
N ASN A 217 -23.25 -11.04 -13.90
CA ASN A 217 -23.30 -12.06 -14.94
C ASN A 217 -23.45 -11.47 -16.36
N SER A 218 -23.97 -10.25 -16.47
CA SER A 218 -24.12 -9.55 -17.75
C SER A 218 -22.78 -9.08 -18.33
N VAL A 219 -21.79 -8.82 -17.47
CA VAL A 219 -20.46 -8.33 -17.85
C VAL A 219 -19.49 -9.49 -18.01
N PHE A 220 -19.46 -10.42 -17.05
CA PHE A 220 -18.43 -11.46 -16.95
C PHE A 220 -18.92 -12.87 -17.29
N GLY A 221 -20.19 -13.02 -17.68
CA GLY A 221 -20.84 -14.33 -17.78
C GLY A 221 -21.14 -14.95 -16.40
N ASN A 222 -21.77 -16.13 -16.40
CA ASN A 222 -22.08 -16.86 -15.17
C ASN A 222 -21.27 -18.15 -15.08
N PRO A 223 -20.08 -18.12 -14.44
CA PRO A 223 -19.19 -19.29 -14.37
C PRO A 223 -19.75 -20.43 -13.50
N CYS A 224 -20.62 -20.13 -12.54
CA CYS A 224 -21.20 -21.12 -11.63
C CYS A 224 -22.64 -20.76 -11.25
N PHE A 225 -23.60 -21.47 -11.85
CA PHE A 225 -25.03 -21.24 -11.61
C PHE A 225 -25.43 -21.54 -10.16
N GLY A 226 -26.24 -20.66 -9.57
CA GLY A 226 -26.72 -20.80 -8.19
C GLY A 226 -25.73 -20.34 -7.12
N THR A 227 -24.45 -20.21 -7.46
CA THR A 227 -23.41 -19.70 -6.56
C THR A 227 -23.39 -18.17 -6.59
N SER A 228 -23.34 -17.55 -5.42
CA SER A 228 -23.14 -16.10 -5.33
C SER A 228 -21.68 -15.79 -5.61
N LYS A 229 -21.40 -14.81 -6.46
CA LYS A 229 -20.02 -14.50 -6.88
C LYS A 229 -19.52 -13.18 -6.31
N TYR A 230 -18.26 -12.90 -6.54
CA TYR A 230 -17.64 -11.60 -6.35
C TYR A 230 -16.53 -11.42 -7.38
N LEU A 231 -16.23 -10.17 -7.71
CA LEU A 231 -15.14 -9.77 -8.58
C LEU A 231 -13.93 -9.41 -7.71
N GLU A 232 -12.86 -10.17 -7.84
CA GLU A 232 -11.53 -9.80 -7.36
C GLU A 232 -10.77 -9.10 -8.49
N VAL A 233 -10.11 -7.99 -8.18
CA VAL A 233 -9.26 -7.26 -9.13
C VAL A 233 -7.97 -6.82 -8.46
N ASP A 234 -6.85 -7.19 -9.07
CA ASP A 234 -5.50 -6.74 -8.70
C ASP A 234 -4.99 -5.77 -9.78
N TYR A 235 -4.58 -4.56 -9.38
CA TYR A 235 -4.12 -3.54 -10.31
C TYR A 235 -3.03 -2.64 -9.74
N THR A 236 -2.30 -1.94 -10.61
CA THR A 236 -1.36 -0.89 -10.22
C THR A 236 -1.71 0.43 -10.88
N CYS A 237 -1.23 1.53 -10.29
CA CYS A 237 -1.28 2.85 -10.86
C CYS A 237 0.11 3.26 -11.38
N GLN A 238 0.18 3.66 -12.65
CA GLN A 238 1.44 3.99 -13.33
C GLN A 238 1.29 5.30 -14.09
N PHE A 239 2.35 6.10 -14.20
CA PHE A 239 2.36 7.26 -15.09
C PHE A 239 2.58 6.82 -16.53
N GLN A 240 1.88 7.48 -17.46
CA GLN A 240 2.05 7.28 -18.89
C GLN A 240 2.36 8.63 -19.54
N SER A 241 3.43 8.67 -20.32
CA SER A 241 3.84 9.85 -21.09
C SER A 241 3.88 9.49 -22.56
N VAL A 242 3.24 10.32 -23.40
CA VAL A 242 3.25 10.18 -24.86
C VAL A 242 3.86 11.45 -25.45
N THR A 243 4.93 11.29 -26.22
CA THR A 243 5.70 12.39 -26.81
C THR A 243 5.90 12.15 -28.30
N CYS A 244 5.41 13.05 -29.14
CA CYS A 244 5.53 12.92 -30.59
C CYS A 244 6.98 13.03 -31.08
N GLU A 245 7.31 12.38 -32.19
CA GLU A 245 8.64 12.45 -32.81
C GLU A 245 9.06 13.91 -33.08
N GLY A 246 10.27 14.26 -32.66
CA GLY A 246 10.84 15.61 -32.71
C GLY A 246 10.67 16.43 -31.41
N SER A 247 9.88 15.95 -30.45
CA SER A 247 9.68 16.59 -29.14
C SER A 247 10.47 15.91 -28.02
N GLN A 248 10.46 16.52 -26.83
CA GLN A 248 11.11 15.98 -25.63
C GLN A 248 10.08 15.53 -24.59
N ALA A 249 10.25 14.31 -24.08
CA ALA A 249 9.48 13.77 -22.98
C ALA A 249 10.12 14.26 -21.68
N ASN A 250 9.33 14.87 -20.79
CA ASN A 250 9.76 15.32 -19.47
C ASN A 250 9.07 14.44 -18.42
N LEU A 251 9.81 13.51 -17.85
CA LEU A 251 9.36 12.62 -16.80
C LEU A 251 9.75 13.22 -15.45
N GLN A 252 8.84 13.23 -14.48
CA GLN A 252 9.09 13.84 -13.19
C GLN A 252 8.31 13.15 -12.08
N CYS A 253 8.93 13.09 -10.89
CA CYS A 253 8.35 12.63 -9.65
C CYS A 253 8.27 13.76 -8.61
N GLU A 254 7.47 13.55 -7.56
CA GLU A 254 7.39 14.47 -6.44
C GLU A 254 8.71 14.54 -5.65
N LYS A 255 8.86 15.55 -4.80
CA LYS A 255 10.11 15.79 -4.07
C LYS A 255 10.45 14.56 -3.21
N GLY A 256 11.67 14.05 -3.40
CA GLY A 256 12.17 12.89 -2.66
C GLY A 256 11.85 11.54 -3.30
N GLN A 257 11.19 11.49 -4.45
CA GLN A 257 10.98 10.25 -5.21
C GLN A 257 11.89 10.17 -6.45
N VAL A 258 12.08 8.97 -6.97
CA VAL A 258 12.83 8.65 -8.19
C VAL A 258 11.98 7.88 -9.19
N LEU A 259 12.29 8.08 -10.48
CA LEU A 259 11.68 7.43 -11.63
C LEU A 259 12.08 5.95 -11.67
N VAL A 260 11.10 5.09 -11.90
CA VAL A 260 11.27 3.68 -12.23
C VAL A 260 10.51 3.41 -13.52
N ILE A 261 11.26 3.17 -14.60
CA ILE A 261 10.76 2.92 -15.96
C ILE A 261 10.38 1.45 -16.11
N HIS A 262 9.14 1.21 -16.55
CA HIS A 262 8.57 -0.13 -16.68
C HIS A 262 8.55 -0.59 -18.13
N GLY A 263 8.32 0.35 -19.03
CA GLY A 263 8.30 0.13 -20.45
C GLY A 263 8.44 1.44 -21.19
N ALA A 264 9.06 1.38 -22.36
CA ALA A 264 8.97 2.45 -23.32
C ALA A 264 8.91 1.86 -24.73
N ASP A 265 8.23 2.55 -25.63
CA ASP A 265 8.26 2.23 -27.05
C ASP A 265 8.30 3.49 -27.91
N TYR A 266 9.34 3.59 -28.72
CA TYR A 266 9.42 4.57 -29.80
C TYR A 266 8.95 3.91 -31.09
N GLY A 267 7.80 4.35 -31.60
CA GLY A 267 7.14 3.68 -32.71
C GLY A 267 5.77 4.26 -33.03
N ARG A 268 4.84 3.41 -33.47
CA ARG A 268 3.42 3.75 -33.71
C ARG A 268 2.54 2.52 -33.60
N HIS A 269 1.48 2.63 -32.82
CA HIS A 269 0.46 1.60 -32.58
C HIS A 269 -0.95 1.97 -33.02
N ASP A 270 -1.18 3.23 -33.35
CA ASP A 270 -2.48 3.69 -33.82
C ASP A 270 -2.38 4.90 -34.77
N LYS A 271 -3.50 5.21 -35.43
CA LYS A 271 -3.60 6.29 -36.44
C LYS A 271 -3.89 7.67 -35.85
N THR A 272 -4.23 7.74 -34.56
CA THR A 272 -4.78 8.93 -33.89
C THR A 272 -3.75 9.66 -33.04
N THR A 273 -2.88 8.92 -32.35
CA THR A 273 -1.81 9.46 -31.52
C THR A 273 -0.82 10.24 -32.37
N CYS A 274 -0.55 11.49 -31.98
CA CYS A 274 0.35 12.40 -32.69
C CYS A 274 0.00 12.59 -34.19
N SER A 275 -1.31 12.60 -34.53
CA SER A 275 -1.78 12.68 -35.93
C SER A 275 -2.05 14.11 -36.43
N ALA A 276 -2.15 15.09 -35.55
CA ALA A 276 -2.51 16.46 -35.91
C ALA A 276 -1.54 17.05 -36.97
N GLY A 277 -2.09 17.45 -38.11
CA GLY A 277 -1.32 18.04 -39.22
C GLY A 277 -0.44 17.07 -40.00
N ARG A 278 -0.56 15.75 -39.79
CA ARG A 278 0.27 14.74 -40.46
C ARG A 278 -0.42 14.14 -41.69
N PRO A 279 0.31 13.92 -42.81
CA PRO A 279 -0.23 13.22 -43.97
C PRO A 279 -0.67 11.79 -43.62
N ALA A 280 -1.78 11.33 -44.23
CA ALA A 280 -2.32 10.00 -43.99
C ALA A 280 -1.32 8.86 -44.30
N SER A 281 -0.36 9.09 -45.21
CA SER A 281 0.71 8.14 -45.53
C SER A 281 1.64 7.87 -44.35
N GLN A 282 1.90 8.87 -43.49
CA GLN A 282 2.78 8.74 -42.32
C GLN A 282 2.11 8.05 -41.12
N LEU A 283 0.80 7.77 -41.20
CA LEU A 283 0.00 7.20 -40.11
C LEU A 283 -0.45 5.76 -40.39
N GLN A 284 -0.15 5.19 -41.56
CA GLN A 284 -0.67 3.86 -41.94
C GLN A 284 -0.02 2.70 -41.19
N VAL A 285 1.30 2.76 -40.97
CA VAL A 285 2.04 1.68 -40.32
C VAL A 285 1.88 1.81 -38.81
N VAL A 286 1.04 0.95 -38.24
CA VAL A 286 0.68 0.94 -36.81
C VAL A 286 1.19 -0.29 -36.06
N GLN A 287 2.08 -1.06 -36.68
CA GLN A 287 2.79 -2.16 -36.03
C GLN A 287 4.28 -1.84 -36.11
N CYS A 288 4.65 -0.76 -35.43
CA CYS A 288 6.00 -0.22 -35.44
C CYS A 288 6.47 -0.01 -34.01
N SER A 289 7.57 -0.67 -33.65
CA SER A 289 8.17 -0.59 -32.32
C SER A 289 9.68 -0.69 -32.41
N SER A 290 10.37 0.03 -31.54
CA SER A 290 11.81 -0.13 -31.38
C SER A 290 12.10 -1.03 -30.17
N GLN A 291 12.80 -2.14 -30.41
CA GLN A 291 13.09 -3.15 -29.39
C GLN A 291 14.01 -2.65 -28.27
N THR A 292 14.72 -1.54 -28.48
CA THR A 292 15.68 -0.98 -27.50
C THR A 292 15.09 0.15 -26.66
N SER A 293 13.85 0.57 -26.94
CA SER A 293 13.21 1.74 -26.33
C SER A 293 13.25 1.69 -24.81
N THR A 294 12.76 0.60 -24.19
CA THR A 294 12.75 0.44 -22.74
C THR A 294 14.14 0.57 -22.13
N SER A 295 15.15 -0.13 -22.66
CA SER A 295 16.51 -0.06 -22.11
C SER A 295 17.12 1.33 -22.22
N VAL A 296 16.91 2.03 -23.33
CA VAL A 296 17.43 3.39 -23.55
C VAL A 296 16.80 4.38 -22.58
N VAL A 297 15.47 4.32 -22.40
CA VAL A 297 14.77 5.20 -21.45
C VAL A 297 15.14 4.83 -20.01
N ALA A 298 15.18 3.55 -19.66
CA ALA A 298 15.55 3.09 -18.32
C ALA A 298 16.97 3.51 -17.93
N GLU A 299 17.96 3.30 -18.80
CA GLU A 299 19.35 3.75 -18.58
C GLU A 299 19.44 5.28 -18.45
N SER A 300 18.62 6.01 -19.18
CA SER A 300 18.61 7.48 -19.13
C SER A 300 17.89 8.04 -17.91
N CYS A 301 16.87 7.37 -17.38
CA CYS A 301 15.91 7.97 -16.45
C CYS A 301 15.79 7.29 -15.08
N ASN A 302 16.09 6.00 -14.94
CA ASN A 302 15.93 5.31 -13.66
C ASN A 302 16.76 5.97 -12.55
N GLY A 303 16.18 6.05 -11.34
CA GLY A 303 16.87 6.60 -10.17
C GLY A 303 16.97 8.12 -10.14
N LYS A 304 16.47 8.83 -11.16
CA LYS A 304 16.42 10.30 -11.18
C LYS A 304 15.08 10.80 -10.69
N ASN A 305 15.04 11.98 -10.05
CA ASN A 305 13.76 12.64 -9.72
C ASN A 305 13.05 13.20 -10.96
N SER A 306 13.82 13.62 -11.97
CA SER A 306 13.33 14.05 -13.27
C SER A 306 14.27 13.63 -14.38
N CYS A 307 13.72 13.43 -15.58
CA CYS A 307 14.46 13.00 -16.76
C CYS A 307 13.85 13.64 -18.02
N THR A 308 14.70 14.11 -18.93
CA THR A 308 14.28 14.60 -20.25
C THR A 308 14.89 13.72 -21.33
N ILE A 309 14.06 13.18 -22.22
CA ILE A 309 14.51 12.32 -23.33
C ILE A 309 13.86 12.75 -24.66
N SER A 310 14.66 12.82 -25.72
CA SER A 310 14.18 13.26 -27.04
C SER A 310 13.57 12.10 -27.82
N ALA A 311 12.29 12.21 -28.19
CA ALA A 311 11.60 11.23 -29.04
C ALA A 311 12.10 11.35 -30.49
N SER A 312 13.21 10.69 -30.82
CA SER A 312 13.91 10.90 -32.09
C SER A 312 14.66 9.66 -32.58
N ASN A 313 14.83 9.57 -33.90
CA ASN A 313 15.63 8.54 -34.56
C ASN A 313 17.09 8.52 -34.08
N SER A 314 17.65 9.65 -33.64
CA SER A 314 19.02 9.70 -33.11
C SER A 314 19.17 9.01 -31.75
N VAL A 315 18.09 8.91 -30.97
CA VAL A 315 18.10 8.26 -29.65
C VAL A 315 17.71 6.78 -29.77
N PHE A 316 16.70 6.46 -30.58
CA PHE A 316 16.07 5.14 -30.59
C PHE A 316 16.29 4.34 -31.89
N GLY A 317 16.96 4.91 -32.89
CA GLY A 317 16.93 4.41 -34.26
C GLY A 317 15.59 4.69 -34.96
N ASP A 318 15.48 4.34 -36.25
CA ASP A 318 14.22 4.43 -36.99
C ASP A 318 13.61 3.03 -37.19
N PRO A 319 12.64 2.61 -36.37
CA PRO A 319 12.02 1.29 -36.48
C PRO A 319 11.09 1.17 -37.70
N CYS A 320 10.63 2.27 -38.28
CA CYS A 320 9.73 2.26 -39.44
C CYS A 320 9.87 3.53 -40.27
N PHE A 321 10.80 3.50 -41.23
CA PHE A 321 11.07 4.64 -42.11
C PHE A 321 9.81 5.19 -42.79
N GLY A 322 9.70 6.52 -42.85
CA GLY A 322 8.57 7.23 -43.48
C GLY A 322 7.29 7.25 -42.64
N THR A 323 7.26 6.57 -41.49
CA THR A 323 6.17 6.62 -40.52
C THR A 323 6.52 7.63 -39.44
N TYR A 324 5.59 8.54 -39.14
CA TYR A 324 5.77 9.48 -38.04
C TYR A 324 5.58 8.74 -36.73
N LYS A 325 6.52 8.80 -35.80
CA LYS A 325 6.51 8.01 -34.57
C LYS A 325 6.12 8.84 -33.35
N TYR A 326 5.97 8.17 -32.22
CA TYR A 326 5.90 8.77 -30.89
C TYR A 326 6.62 7.86 -29.90
N LEU A 327 7.15 8.46 -28.84
CA LEU A 327 7.67 7.77 -27.68
C LEU A 327 6.56 7.66 -26.65
N GLU A 328 6.21 6.45 -26.29
CA GLU A 328 5.38 6.14 -25.15
C GLU A 328 6.27 5.63 -24.01
N VAL A 329 6.10 6.17 -22.80
CA VAL A 329 6.85 5.76 -21.60
C VAL A 329 5.89 5.50 -20.47
N VAL A 330 6.02 4.34 -19.84
CA VAL A 330 5.29 3.94 -18.64
C VAL A 330 6.26 3.85 -17.47
N TYR A 331 5.95 4.54 -16.37
CA TYR A 331 6.84 4.63 -15.21
C TYR A 331 6.10 4.78 -13.89
N THR A 332 6.78 4.56 -12.76
CA THR A 332 6.31 4.91 -11.42
C THR A 332 7.31 5.79 -10.70
N CYS A 333 6.87 6.39 -9.59
CA CYS A 333 7.69 7.17 -8.69
C CYS A 333 7.80 6.44 -7.35
N GLN A 334 9.01 6.26 -6.85
CA GLN A 334 9.28 5.54 -5.61
C GLN A 334 10.29 6.34 -4.78
N PHE A 335 10.24 6.27 -3.45
CA PHE A 335 11.29 6.90 -2.64
C PHE A 335 12.61 6.14 -2.87
N PRO A 336 13.72 6.84 -3.17
CA PRO A 336 15.00 6.18 -3.40
C PRO A 336 15.50 5.58 -2.10
N SER A 337 15.97 4.35 -2.19
CA SER A 337 16.76 3.71 -1.14
C SER A 337 18.15 4.34 -0.98
N ALA A 338 18.60 5.26 -1.87
CA ALA A 338 19.94 5.86 -1.91
C ALA A 338 19.98 7.35 -2.36
N THR A 339 20.77 8.20 -1.67
CA THR A 339 21.00 9.65 -1.95
C THR A 339 22.47 9.93 -2.27
N CYS A 340 22.79 10.52 -3.42
CA CYS A 340 24.19 10.71 -3.87
C CYS A 340 25.02 11.70 -3.02
N GLU A 341 26.34 11.48 -2.92
CA GLU A 341 27.28 12.35 -2.22
C GLU A 341 27.21 13.80 -2.73
N GLY A 342 27.06 14.75 -1.79
CA GLY A 342 26.86 16.18 -2.05
C GLY A 342 25.38 16.60 -2.09
N SER A 343 24.43 15.66 -2.02
CA SER A 343 22.99 15.93 -1.96
C SER A 343 22.42 15.78 -0.55
N GLU A 344 21.17 16.19 -0.36
CA GLU A 344 20.44 16.03 0.90
C GLU A 344 19.38 14.94 0.79
N SER A 345 19.39 14.01 1.74
CA SER A 345 18.37 12.99 1.91
C SER A 345 17.25 13.58 2.75
N ASN A 346 16.03 13.57 2.22
CA ASN A 346 14.83 14.04 2.92
C ASN A 346 13.98 12.84 3.31
N LEU A 347 14.01 12.49 4.59
CA LEU A 347 13.18 11.45 5.18
C LEU A 347 11.92 12.12 5.73
N GLN A 348 10.75 11.57 5.44
CA GLN A 348 9.50 12.15 5.92
C GLN A 348 8.44 11.07 6.14
N CYS A 349 7.61 11.31 7.14
CA CYS A 349 6.43 10.53 7.49
C CYS A 349 5.16 11.35 7.34
N GLU A 350 4.02 10.67 7.28
CA GLU A 350 2.72 11.32 7.31
C GLU A 350 2.48 12.02 8.65
N LYS A 351 1.55 12.97 8.66
CA LYS A 351 1.27 13.81 9.82
C LYS A 351 0.88 12.94 11.03
N GLY A 352 1.61 13.09 12.14
CA GLY A 352 1.40 12.33 13.37
C GLY A 352 2.28 11.09 13.52
N GLN A 353 2.99 10.67 12.47
CA GLN A 353 4.00 9.61 12.53
C GLN A 353 5.41 10.19 12.75
N VAL A 354 6.31 9.36 13.28
CA VAL A 354 7.74 9.64 13.48
C VAL A 354 8.61 8.62 12.75
N LEU A 355 9.78 9.08 12.30
CA LEU A 355 10.82 8.29 11.67
C LEU A 355 11.47 7.35 12.70
N VAL A 356 11.63 6.09 12.31
CA VAL A 356 12.38 5.05 13.04
C VAL A 356 13.40 4.47 12.08
N ILE A 357 14.68 4.80 12.28
CA ILE A 357 15.81 4.39 11.45
C ILE A 357 16.29 3.01 11.89
N HIS A 358 16.28 2.05 10.96
CA HIS A 358 16.74 0.67 11.17
C HIS A 358 18.16 0.46 10.68
N GLY A 359 18.55 1.19 9.64
CA GLY A 359 19.86 1.07 9.02
C GLY A 359 20.21 2.30 8.19
N ALA A 360 21.49 2.62 8.08
CA ALA A 360 21.96 3.54 7.06
C ALA A 360 23.36 3.19 6.60
N ASN A 361 23.70 3.60 5.39
CA ASN A 361 25.02 3.41 4.82
C ASN A 361 25.41 4.61 3.96
N TYR A 362 26.34 5.44 4.44
CA TYR A 362 27.07 6.37 3.61
C TYR A 362 28.32 5.67 3.06
N GLY A 363 28.37 5.47 1.75
CA GLY A 363 29.42 4.68 1.10
C GLY A 363 29.08 4.33 -0.35
N ARG A 364 29.47 3.16 -0.83
CA ARG A 364 29.11 2.63 -2.15
C ARG A 364 29.08 1.12 -2.09
N ARG A 365 27.97 0.52 -2.52
CA ARG A 365 27.70 -0.93 -2.56
C ARG A 365 27.66 -1.51 -3.97
N ASP A 366 27.51 -0.65 -4.98
CA ASP A 366 27.46 -1.06 -6.39
C ASP A 366 28.00 0.04 -7.34
N LYS A 367 28.21 -0.34 -8.60
CA LYS A 367 28.81 0.53 -9.63
C LYS A 367 27.79 1.43 -10.34
N THR A 368 26.50 1.19 -10.14
CA THR A 368 25.40 1.76 -10.93
C THR A 368 24.69 2.89 -10.19
N THR A 369 24.50 2.78 -8.88
CA THR A 369 23.88 3.78 -8.03
C THR A 369 24.77 5.03 -7.99
N CYS A 370 24.18 6.18 -8.32
CA CYS A 370 24.89 7.46 -8.40
C CYS A 370 26.13 7.40 -9.31
N SER A 371 26.02 6.82 -10.51
CA SER A 371 27.12 6.62 -11.46
C SER A 371 27.16 7.62 -12.62
N ASP A 372 26.05 8.29 -12.91
CA ASP A 372 25.91 9.23 -14.01
C ASP A 372 26.98 10.33 -14.01
N GLY A 373 27.68 10.45 -15.13
CA GLY A 373 28.73 11.46 -15.33
C GLY A 373 29.99 11.25 -14.49
N ARG A 374 30.13 10.11 -13.79
CA ARG A 374 31.29 9.83 -12.93
C ARG A 374 32.34 8.99 -13.66
N PRO A 375 33.63 9.33 -13.51
CA PRO A 375 34.72 8.50 -14.04
C PRO A 375 34.66 7.08 -13.47
N ALA A 376 34.95 6.08 -14.31
CA ALA A 376 34.93 4.66 -13.89
C ALA A 376 35.81 4.36 -12.67
N SER A 377 36.88 5.13 -12.44
CA SER A 377 37.75 5.03 -11.27
C SER A 377 37.02 5.34 -9.95
N GLN A 378 36.05 6.26 -9.95
CA GLN A 378 35.28 6.64 -8.77
C GLN A 378 34.17 5.63 -8.42
N LEU A 379 33.91 4.66 -9.31
CA LEU A 379 32.84 3.66 -9.18
C LEU A 379 33.38 2.26 -8.86
N GLN A 380 34.70 2.04 -8.89
CA GLN A 380 35.27 0.70 -8.70
C GLN A 380 35.13 0.16 -7.28
N VAL A 381 35.25 1.03 -6.27
CA VAL A 381 35.25 0.62 -4.87
C VAL A 381 33.81 0.53 -4.37
N VAL A 382 33.24 -0.66 -4.52
CA VAL A 382 31.85 -0.97 -4.12
C VAL A 382 31.75 -1.67 -2.76
N GLN A 383 32.86 -1.78 -2.05
CA GLN A 383 32.91 -2.28 -0.67
C GLN A 383 33.23 -1.12 0.25
N CYS A 384 32.40 -0.09 0.16
CA CYS A 384 32.58 1.14 0.89
C CYS A 384 31.37 1.38 1.79
N SER A 385 31.60 1.41 3.09
CA SER A 385 30.56 1.62 4.08
C SER A 385 31.11 2.31 5.31
N SER A 386 30.49 3.41 5.73
CA SER A 386 30.80 4.01 7.03
C SER A 386 30.09 3.26 8.15
N GLN A 387 30.87 2.79 9.13
CA GLN A 387 30.36 2.04 10.29
C GLN A 387 29.45 2.89 11.20
N THR A 388 29.56 4.21 11.13
CA THR A 388 28.78 5.14 11.97
C THR A 388 27.49 5.58 11.31
N SER A 389 27.28 5.29 10.02
CA SER A 389 26.15 5.75 9.21
C SER A 389 24.81 5.60 9.92
N THR A 390 24.43 4.37 10.33
CA THR A 390 23.17 4.12 11.04
C THR A 390 23.02 4.98 12.30
N SER A 391 24.05 5.04 13.14
CA SER A 391 24.00 5.82 14.38
C SER A 391 23.88 7.33 14.14
N VAL A 392 24.52 7.84 13.08
CA VAL A 392 24.48 9.26 12.70
C VAL A 392 23.10 9.62 12.16
N VAL A 393 22.53 8.80 11.29
CA VAL A 393 21.17 9.02 10.76
C VAL A 393 20.12 8.83 11.86
N ALA A 394 20.20 7.76 12.65
CA ALA A 394 19.28 7.48 13.76
C ALA A 394 19.28 8.63 14.78
N LYS A 395 20.46 9.09 15.22
CA LYS A 395 20.58 10.24 16.12
C LYS A 395 19.98 11.52 15.53
N SER A 396 20.09 11.70 14.22
CA SER A 396 19.62 12.91 13.54
C SER A 396 18.11 12.87 13.25
N CYS A 397 17.54 11.69 13.02
CA CYS A 397 16.23 11.53 12.40
C CYS A 397 15.20 10.78 13.26
N ASN A 398 15.59 9.91 14.19
CA ASN A 398 14.63 9.16 15.03
C ASN A 398 13.71 10.11 15.80
N GLY A 399 12.42 9.76 15.85
CA GLY A 399 11.42 10.50 16.61
C GLY A 399 10.95 11.81 15.96
N LYS A 400 11.48 12.17 14.78
CA LYS A 400 11.02 13.34 14.02
C LYS A 400 10.01 12.93 12.96
N ASN A 401 9.06 13.81 12.63
CA ASN A 401 8.16 13.59 11.48
C ASN A 401 8.90 13.75 10.14
N SER A 402 9.90 14.63 10.09
CA SER A 402 10.75 14.84 8.92
C SER A 402 12.20 15.07 9.33
N CYS A 403 13.15 14.61 8.53
CA CYS A 403 14.57 14.79 8.75
C CYS A 403 15.29 15.02 7.42
N THR A 404 16.14 16.05 7.38
CA THR A 404 17.05 16.28 6.25
C THR A 404 18.46 15.98 6.71
N ILE A 405 19.18 15.13 5.96
CA ILE A 405 20.56 14.78 6.26
C ILE A 405 21.43 14.87 5.00
N SER A 406 22.54 15.60 5.08
CA SER A 406 23.47 15.75 3.96
C SER A 406 24.31 14.48 3.80
N ALA A 407 24.26 13.86 2.62
CA ALA A 407 25.13 12.77 2.23
C ALA A 407 26.54 13.33 1.95
N SER A 408 27.33 13.56 2.99
CA SER A 408 28.65 14.19 2.87
C SER A 408 29.68 13.63 3.84
N ASN A 409 30.96 13.77 3.47
CA ASN A 409 32.10 13.40 4.30
C ASN A 409 32.14 14.16 5.63
N SER A 410 31.59 15.38 5.68
CA SER A 410 31.47 16.16 6.91
C SER A 410 30.50 15.57 7.92
N VAL A 411 29.48 14.84 7.46
CA VAL A 411 28.46 14.22 8.33
C VAL A 411 28.86 12.82 8.75
N PHE A 412 29.43 12.02 7.83
CA PHE A 412 29.64 10.59 8.02
C PHE A 412 31.11 10.14 8.05
N GLY A 413 32.06 11.07 7.85
CA GLY A 413 33.45 10.76 7.50
C GLY A 413 33.57 10.27 6.05
N ASP A 414 34.80 10.12 5.55
CA ASP A 414 35.05 9.49 4.24
C ASP A 414 35.48 8.03 4.40
N PRO A 415 34.56 7.06 4.23
CA PRO A 415 34.88 5.64 4.35
C PRO A 415 35.72 5.08 3.20
N CYS A 416 35.83 5.80 2.07
CA CYS A 416 36.59 5.33 0.90
C CYS A 416 37.02 6.51 0.01
N VAL A 417 38.15 7.12 0.37
CA VAL A 417 38.71 8.29 -0.34
C VAL A 417 38.86 8.02 -1.84
N GLY A 418 38.42 8.97 -2.66
CA GLY A 418 38.47 8.89 -4.13
C GLY A 418 37.33 8.12 -4.78
N THR A 419 36.42 7.54 -3.99
CA THR A 419 35.20 6.88 -4.46
C THR A 419 34.02 7.80 -4.25
N TYR A 420 33.19 7.95 -5.28
CA TYR A 420 31.97 8.74 -5.16
C TYR A 420 30.94 7.94 -4.36
N LYS A 421 30.35 8.49 -3.31
CA LYS A 421 29.50 7.76 -2.37
C LYS A 421 28.02 8.11 -2.55
N TYR A 422 27.16 7.41 -1.81
CA TYR A 422 25.76 7.70 -1.60
C TYR A 422 25.33 7.22 -0.21
N LEU A 423 24.31 7.86 0.33
CA LEU A 423 23.66 7.54 1.59
C LEU A 423 22.41 6.71 1.33
N GLU A 424 22.40 5.47 1.78
CA GLU A 424 21.19 4.65 1.88
C GLU A 424 20.62 4.76 3.29
N VAL A 425 19.30 4.91 3.43
CA VAL A 425 18.63 4.94 4.73
C VAL A 425 17.43 4.01 4.71
N ASP A 426 17.43 3.05 5.63
CA ASP A 426 16.31 2.17 5.95
C ASP A 426 15.57 2.74 7.17
N TYR A 427 14.30 3.08 6.98
CA TYR A 427 13.45 3.64 8.03
C TYR A 427 11.99 3.24 7.87
N THR A 428 11.26 3.23 8.99
CA THR A 428 9.80 3.12 9.02
C THR A 428 9.17 4.38 9.62
N CYS A 429 7.91 4.62 9.28
CA CYS A 429 7.08 5.63 9.93
C CYS A 429 6.13 4.96 10.91
N GLN A 430 6.14 5.42 12.16
CA GLN A 430 5.31 4.86 13.23
C GLN A 430 4.64 6.00 13.97
N PHE A 431 3.39 5.84 14.39
CA PHE A 431 2.84 6.74 15.40
C PHE A 431 3.68 6.60 16.68
N PRO A 432 4.20 7.70 17.27
CA PRO A 432 5.10 7.61 18.41
C PRO A 432 4.38 6.95 19.58
N SER A 433 4.75 5.70 19.87
CA SER A 433 4.08 4.88 20.88
C SER A 433 4.84 4.78 22.19
N ALA A 434 5.87 5.58 22.48
CA ALA A 434 6.56 5.56 23.78
C ALA A 434 7.17 6.91 24.16
N THR A 435 6.67 7.53 25.23
CA THR A 435 7.21 8.73 25.87
C THR A 435 7.98 8.34 27.12
N CYS A 436 9.30 8.58 27.16
CA CYS A 436 10.14 8.16 28.28
C CYS A 436 9.77 8.83 29.61
N GLU A 437 9.97 8.11 30.73
CA GLU A 437 9.71 8.62 32.07
C GLU A 437 10.45 9.95 32.32
N GLY A 438 9.69 10.98 32.71
CA GLY A 438 10.13 12.36 32.87
C GLY A 438 9.81 13.28 31.69
N SER A 439 9.30 12.77 30.57
CA SER A 439 8.89 13.56 29.38
C SER A 439 7.37 13.71 29.27
N GLU A 440 6.92 14.56 28.36
CA GLU A 440 5.49 14.78 28.08
C GLU A 440 5.08 14.18 26.74
N ALA A 441 3.98 13.41 26.75
CA ALA A 441 3.36 12.86 25.56
C ALA A 441 2.35 13.88 25.02
N ASN A 442 2.51 14.27 23.75
CA ASN A 442 1.63 15.22 23.08
C ASN A 442 0.79 14.47 22.03
N LEU A 443 -0.50 14.30 22.31
CA LEU A 443 -1.47 13.67 21.43
C LEU A 443 -2.26 14.76 20.70
N GLN A 444 -2.48 14.62 19.40
CA GLN A 444 -3.18 15.64 18.62
C GLN A 444 -3.90 15.04 17.40
N CYS A 445 -5.08 15.57 17.12
CA CYS A 445 -5.89 15.25 15.95
C CYS A 445 -6.02 16.44 15.00
N GLU A 446 -6.52 16.17 13.79
CA GLU A 446 -6.77 17.24 12.82
C GLU A 446 -7.94 18.12 13.24
N LYS A 447 -8.06 19.29 12.61
CA LYS A 447 -9.09 20.27 12.97
C LYS A 447 -10.49 19.65 12.82
N GLY A 448 -11.25 19.64 13.91
CA GLY A 448 -12.61 19.07 13.95
C GLY A 448 -12.69 17.61 14.41
N GLN A 449 -11.54 16.95 14.61
CA GLN A 449 -11.46 15.61 15.21
C GLN A 449 -11.14 15.70 16.71
N VAL A 450 -11.45 14.62 17.41
CA VAL A 450 -11.13 14.43 18.83
C VAL A 450 -10.38 13.12 19.05
N LEU A 451 -9.59 13.09 20.12
CA LEU A 451 -8.85 11.92 20.58
C LEU A 451 -9.80 10.88 21.18
N VAL A 452 -9.59 9.62 20.80
CA VAL A 452 -10.23 8.43 21.38
C VAL A 452 -9.15 7.43 21.76
N ILE A 453 -8.89 7.29 23.06
CA ILE A 453 -7.87 6.39 23.63
C ILE A 453 -8.42 4.97 23.73
N HIS A 454 -7.70 4.01 23.14
CA HIS A 454 -8.02 2.57 23.17
C HIS A 454 -7.19 1.82 24.21
N GLY A 455 -5.95 2.23 24.41
CA GLY A 455 -5.03 1.60 25.35
C GLY A 455 -3.93 2.55 25.78
N ALA A 456 -3.40 2.36 26.98
CA ALA A 456 -2.13 2.97 27.36
C ALA A 456 -1.37 2.07 28.34
N ASN A 457 -0.07 2.26 28.39
CA ASN A 457 0.82 1.54 29.30
C ASN A 457 1.94 2.46 29.79
N TYR A 458 1.89 2.90 31.03
CA TYR A 458 3.05 3.44 31.73
C TYR A 458 3.79 2.29 32.42
N GLY A 459 5.00 1.98 31.95
CA GLY A 459 5.74 0.80 32.39
C GLY A 459 6.94 0.51 31.49
N ARG A 460 7.25 -0.77 31.28
CA ARG A 460 8.30 -1.24 30.37
C ARG A 460 7.96 -2.62 29.84
N ARG A 461 7.94 -2.77 28.50
CA ARG A 461 7.65 -4.02 27.77
C ARG A 461 8.87 -4.61 27.07
N ASP A 462 9.95 -3.84 26.95
CA ASP A 462 11.18 -4.27 26.30
C ASP A 462 12.43 -3.56 26.87
N LYS A 463 13.62 -4.04 26.48
CA LYS A 463 14.91 -3.53 26.99
C LYS A 463 15.48 -2.36 26.20
N THR A 464 14.89 -2.03 25.06
CA THR A 464 15.42 -1.12 24.03
C THR A 464 14.73 0.24 24.01
N THR A 465 13.45 0.29 24.36
CA THR A 465 12.68 1.52 24.40
C THR A 465 13.13 2.37 25.59
N CYS A 466 13.49 3.62 25.31
CA CYS A 466 14.03 4.55 26.31
C CYS A 466 15.26 4.01 27.05
N SER A 467 16.15 3.28 26.36
CA SER A 467 17.35 2.67 26.97
C SER A 467 18.61 3.54 26.95
N ASP A 468 18.65 4.58 26.13
CA ASP A 468 19.86 5.39 25.92
C ASP A 468 20.37 6.02 27.22
N GLY A 469 21.63 5.75 27.54
CA GLY A 469 22.28 6.25 28.76
C GLY A 469 21.79 5.62 30.07
N ARG A 470 20.94 4.58 30.01
CA ARG A 470 20.39 3.92 31.21
C ARG A 470 21.21 2.70 31.63
N PRO A 471 21.49 2.50 32.93
CA PRO A 471 22.13 1.29 33.43
C PRO A 471 21.32 0.04 33.09
N ALA A 472 22.02 -1.06 32.77
CA ALA A 472 21.37 -2.33 32.41
C ALA A 472 20.40 -2.84 33.50
N SER A 473 20.62 -2.50 34.77
CA SER A 473 19.73 -2.82 35.90
C SER A 473 18.35 -2.18 35.78
N GLN A 474 18.25 -0.98 35.19
CA GLN A 474 16.98 -0.25 34.99
C GLN A 474 16.16 -0.76 33.79
N LEU A 475 16.74 -1.66 32.98
CA LEU A 475 16.15 -2.16 31.73
C LEU A 475 15.74 -3.64 31.81
N GLN A 476 16.07 -4.35 32.89
CA GLN A 476 15.82 -5.80 32.97
C GLN A 476 14.34 -6.18 33.08
N VAL A 477 13.55 -5.38 33.80
CA VAL A 477 12.13 -5.71 34.07
C VAL A 477 11.27 -5.23 32.90
N VAL A 478 10.96 -6.16 32.00
CA VAL A 478 10.18 -5.91 30.77
C VAL A 478 8.75 -6.41 30.83
N GLN A 479 8.31 -6.92 31.97
CA GLN A 479 6.91 -7.25 32.23
C GLN A 479 6.36 -6.25 33.25
N CYS A 480 6.51 -4.97 32.94
CA CYS A 480 6.09 -3.87 33.79
C CYS A 480 4.97 -3.09 33.11
N SER A 481 3.80 -3.06 33.74
CA SER A 481 2.64 -2.35 33.23
C SER A 481 1.78 -1.83 34.37
N SER A 482 1.36 -0.57 34.29
CA SER A 482 0.35 -0.02 35.20
C SER A 482 -1.05 -0.31 34.69
N GLN A 483 -1.87 -0.97 35.52
CA GLN A 483 -3.25 -1.35 35.20
C GLN A 483 -4.19 -0.15 35.02
N THR A 484 -3.81 1.03 35.51
CA THR A 484 -4.62 2.26 35.44
C THR A 484 -4.22 3.17 34.28
N SER A 485 -3.16 2.84 33.54
CA SER A 485 -2.62 3.69 32.47
C SER A 485 -3.70 4.13 31.48
N THR A 486 -4.44 3.18 30.90
CA THR A 486 -5.50 3.48 29.92
C THR A 486 -6.55 4.43 30.48
N SER A 487 -7.04 4.21 31.70
CA SER A 487 -8.10 5.05 32.27
C SER A 487 -7.60 6.45 32.63
N VAL A 488 -6.34 6.60 33.05
CA VAL A 488 -5.72 7.89 33.34
C VAL A 488 -5.54 8.71 32.05
N VAL A 489 -5.03 8.10 30.98
CA VAL A 489 -4.87 8.77 29.69
C VAL A 489 -6.24 9.09 29.07
N ALA A 490 -7.17 8.13 29.05
CA ALA A 490 -8.52 8.31 28.52
C ALA A 490 -9.27 9.45 29.23
N LYS A 491 -9.22 9.49 30.57
CA LYS A 491 -9.83 10.58 31.36
C LYS A 491 -9.22 11.95 31.03
N SER A 492 -7.93 11.98 30.73
CA SER A 492 -7.22 13.23 30.46
C SER A 492 -7.39 13.72 29.02
N CYS A 493 -7.55 12.80 28.06
CA CYS A 493 -7.40 13.10 26.64
C CYS A 493 -8.64 12.87 25.78
N ASN A 494 -9.56 11.97 26.16
CA ASN A 494 -10.74 11.69 25.34
C ASN A 494 -11.58 12.95 25.10
N GLY A 495 -12.07 13.10 23.87
CA GLY A 495 -12.93 14.23 23.47
C GLY A 495 -12.20 15.55 23.25
N LYS A 496 -10.86 15.59 23.41
CA LYS A 496 -10.05 16.78 23.09
C LYS A 496 -9.45 16.67 21.70
N ASN A 497 -9.26 17.79 21.02
CA ASN A 497 -8.49 17.83 19.77
C ASN A 497 -6.99 17.61 20.01
N SER A 498 -6.48 18.03 21.17
CA SER A 498 -5.10 17.82 21.60
C SER A 498 -5.02 17.59 23.10
N CYS A 499 -4.04 16.82 23.55
CA CYS A 499 -3.80 16.49 24.94
C CYS A 499 -2.31 16.35 25.23
N THR A 500 -1.85 16.91 26.33
CA THR A 500 -0.48 16.71 26.84
C THR A 500 -0.57 15.95 28.17
N ILE A 501 0.21 14.87 28.31
CA ILE A 501 0.26 14.07 29.53
C ILE A 501 1.69 13.71 29.91
N SER A 502 2.07 13.96 31.17
CA SER A 502 3.42 13.67 31.66
C SER A 502 3.58 12.18 31.94
N ALA A 503 4.59 11.55 31.34
CA ALA A 503 4.99 10.17 31.62
C ALA A 503 5.75 10.14 32.95
N SER A 504 5.04 10.10 34.07
CA SER A 504 5.66 10.16 35.41
C SER A 504 4.93 9.30 36.45
N ASN A 505 5.67 8.98 37.51
CA ASN A 505 5.13 8.25 38.66
C ASN A 505 4.05 9.07 39.41
N SER A 506 4.06 10.40 39.29
CA SER A 506 3.04 11.25 39.89
C SER A 506 1.69 11.17 39.15
N VAL A 507 1.70 10.85 37.85
CA VAL A 507 0.49 10.70 37.04
C VAL A 507 -0.05 9.27 37.09
N PHE A 508 0.83 8.26 37.01
CA PHE A 508 0.45 6.87 36.81
C PHE A 508 0.74 5.92 37.99
N GLY A 509 1.40 6.40 39.04
CA GLY A 509 2.05 5.55 40.04
C GLY A 509 3.32 4.89 39.51
N ASP A 510 4.07 4.20 40.37
CA ASP A 510 5.26 3.43 39.95
C ASP A 510 4.94 1.91 39.94
N PRO A 511 4.67 1.32 38.77
CA PRO A 511 4.37 -0.11 38.65
C PRO A 511 5.60 -1.02 38.81
N CYS A 512 6.83 -0.49 38.71
CA CYS A 512 8.05 -1.28 38.83
C CYS A 512 9.22 -0.42 39.32
N VAL A 513 9.30 -0.23 40.63
CA VAL A 513 10.34 0.58 41.28
C VAL A 513 11.74 0.16 40.86
N GLY A 514 12.57 1.15 40.50
CA GLY A 514 13.95 0.93 40.05
C GLY A 514 14.10 0.58 38.57
N THR A 515 12.99 0.40 37.84
CA THR A 515 12.97 0.24 36.39
C THR A 515 12.64 1.58 35.74
N TYR A 516 13.40 1.98 34.72
CA TYR A 516 13.11 3.19 33.97
C TYR A 516 11.92 2.93 33.06
N LYS A 517 10.86 3.73 33.10
CA LYS A 517 9.60 3.45 32.41
C LYS A 517 9.42 4.33 31.18
N TYR A 518 8.36 4.06 30.43
CA TYR A 518 7.84 4.89 29.36
C TYR A 518 6.32 4.72 29.27
N LEU A 519 5.65 5.76 28.78
CA LEU A 519 4.22 5.78 28.49
C LEU A 519 3.99 5.46 27.03
N GLU A 520 3.30 4.35 26.77
CA GLU A 520 2.75 4.01 25.46
C GLU A 520 1.28 4.37 25.42
N VAL A 521 0.81 4.96 24.33
CA VAL A 521 -0.61 5.33 24.14
C VAL A 521 -1.07 4.88 22.75
N ASP A 522 -2.14 4.09 22.74
CA ASP A 522 -2.88 3.69 21.56
C ASP A 522 -4.17 4.51 21.48
N TYR A 523 -4.34 5.27 20.39
CA TYR A 523 -5.45 6.17 20.19
C TYR A 523 -5.82 6.32 18.72
N THR A 524 -7.07 6.72 18.47
CA THR A 524 -7.56 7.14 17.15
C THR A 524 -8.08 8.57 17.21
N CYS A 525 -8.13 9.22 16.04
CA CYS A 525 -8.78 10.51 15.87
C CYS A 525 -10.12 10.31 15.16
N GLN A 526 -11.19 10.86 15.73
CA GLN A 526 -12.55 10.68 15.22
C GLN A 526 -13.26 12.02 15.12
N PHE A 527 -14.12 12.18 14.12
CA PHE A 527 -15.02 13.33 14.05
C PHE A 527 -16.21 13.11 14.99
N GLN A 528 -16.53 14.14 15.77
CA GLN A 528 -17.75 14.19 16.58
C GLN A 528 -18.67 15.29 16.05
N SER A 529 -19.88 14.90 15.66
CA SER A 529 -20.92 15.81 15.21
C SER A 529 -22.09 15.78 16.16
N ALA A 530 -22.44 16.94 16.75
CA ALA A 530 -23.65 17.12 17.54
C ALA A 530 -24.66 17.98 16.77
N THR A 531 -25.85 17.46 16.54
CA THR A 531 -26.92 18.13 15.79
C THR A 531 -28.20 18.15 16.61
N CYS A 532 -28.74 19.35 16.86
CA CYS A 532 -29.91 19.54 17.71
C CYS A 532 -31.20 18.95 17.10
N GLU A 533 -32.12 18.47 17.94
CA GLU A 533 -33.42 17.96 17.52
C GLU A 533 -34.17 18.99 16.64
N GLY A 534 -34.62 18.54 15.46
CA GLY A 534 -35.22 19.35 14.41
C GLY A 534 -34.25 19.80 13.30
N SER A 535 -32.95 19.59 13.45
CA SER A 535 -31.92 19.94 12.44
C SER A 535 -31.40 18.73 11.67
N GLN A 536 -30.60 18.97 10.62
CA GLN A 536 -29.96 17.94 9.81
C GLN A 536 -28.45 17.88 10.08
N ALA A 537 -27.95 16.68 10.37
CA ALA A 537 -26.53 16.41 10.51
C ALA A 537 -25.96 16.14 9.12
N ASN A 538 -24.88 16.83 8.75
CA ASN A 538 -24.16 16.64 7.51
C ASN A 538 -22.77 16.09 7.83
N LEU A 539 -22.59 14.79 7.59
CA LEU A 539 -21.32 14.09 7.77
C LEU A 539 -20.61 14.04 6.41
N GLN A 540 -19.33 14.37 6.37
CA GLN A 540 -18.59 14.43 5.11
C GLN A 540 -17.12 14.08 5.32
N CYS A 541 -16.56 13.34 4.37
CA CYS A 541 -15.14 13.02 4.29
C CYS A 541 -14.46 13.76 3.14
N GLU A 542 -13.13 13.80 3.16
CA GLU A 542 -12.36 14.33 2.03
C GLU A 542 -12.50 13.43 0.80
N LYS A 543 -12.08 13.94 -0.36
CA LYS A 543 -12.30 13.26 -1.63
C LYS A 543 -11.53 11.93 -1.68
N GLY A 544 -12.24 10.82 -1.90
CA GLY A 544 -11.66 9.48 -1.95
C GLY A 544 -11.85 8.66 -0.68
N GLN A 545 -12.32 9.28 0.41
CA GLN A 545 -12.62 8.60 1.66
C GLN A 545 -14.11 8.30 1.82
N VAL A 546 -14.42 7.31 2.65
CA VAL A 546 -15.78 6.93 3.05
C VAL A 546 -16.00 7.08 4.55
N LEU A 547 -17.24 7.40 4.92
CA LEU A 547 -17.69 7.47 6.30
C LEU A 547 -17.71 6.07 6.92
N VAL A 548 -17.14 5.96 8.11
CA VAL A 548 -17.23 4.79 8.99
C VAL A 548 -17.75 5.26 10.34
N ILE A 549 -19.00 4.92 10.64
CA ILE A 549 -19.71 5.27 11.87
C ILE A 549 -19.30 4.28 12.97
N HIS A 550 -18.77 4.81 14.07
CA HIS A 550 -18.38 4.03 15.26
C HIS A 550 -19.47 4.06 16.33
N GLY A 551 -20.20 5.16 16.42
CA GLY A 551 -21.25 5.35 17.42
C GLY A 551 -22.21 6.45 17.02
N ALA A 552 -23.47 6.31 17.40
CA ALA A 552 -24.39 7.44 17.37
C ALA A 552 -25.39 7.37 18.52
N ASN A 553 -25.81 8.53 18.99
CA ASN A 553 -26.82 8.66 20.03
C ASN A 553 -27.78 9.80 19.70
N TYR A 554 -29.02 9.46 19.35
CA TYR A 554 -30.12 10.41 19.42
C TYR A 554 -30.71 10.40 20.83
N GLY A 555 -30.50 11.47 21.58
CA GLY A 555 -30.83 11.54 23.00
C GLY A 555 -30.27 12.78 23.66
N ARG A 556 -29.83 12.67 24.93
CA ARG A 556 -29.14 13.74 25.65
C ARG A 556 -28.20 13.13 26.68
N ARG A 557 -26.93 13.55 26.65
CA ARG A 557 -25.85 13.12 27.56
C ARG A 557 -25.36 14.22 28.50
N ASP A 558 -25.68 15.47 28.21
CA ASP A 558 -25.30 16.62 29.02
C ASP A 558 -26.33 17.78 28.96
N LYS A 559 -26.15 18.77 29.83
CA LYS A 559 -27.08 19.92 29.97
C LYS A 559 -26.74 21.10 29.05
N THR A 560 -25.62 21.05 28.34
CA THR A 560 -25.01 22.18 27.61
C THR A 560 -25.19 22.08 26.11
N THR A 561 -25.07 20.89 25.54
CA THR A 561 -25.24 20.63 24.12
C THR A 561 -26.68 20.94 23.72
N CYS A 562 -26.84 21.80 22.72
CA CYS A 562 -28.14 22.25 22.22
C CYS A 562 -29.05 22.84 23.33
N SER A 563 -28.48 23.66 24.22
CA SER A 563 -29.19 24.24 25.38
C SER A 563 -29.72 25.66 25.16
N ASP A 564 -29.22 26.38 24.14
CA ASP A 564 -29.57 27.77 23.89
C ASP A 564 -31.10 27.98 23.74
N GLY A 565 -31.65 28.86 24.58
CA GLY A 565 -33.08 29.19 24.60
C GLY A 565 -34.01 28.08 25.10
N ARG A 566 -33.48 26.98 25.68
CA ARG A 566 -34.29 25.86 26.16
C ARG A 566 -34.62 25.97 27.66
N PRO A 567 -35.87 25.69 28.07
CA PRO A 567 -36.23 25.62 29.48
C PRO A 567 -35.42 24.57 30.24
N ALA A 568 -35.05 24.86 31.49
CA ALA A 568 -34.25 23.95 32.32
C ALA A 568 -34.88 22.57 32.50
N SER A 569 -36.22 22.45 32.44
CA SER A 569 -36.95 21.18 32.51
C SER A 569 -36.62 20.25 31.34
N GLN A 570 -36.34 20.77 30.15
CA GLN A 570 -36.02 19.98 28.96
C GLN A 570 -34.56 19.51 28.92
N LEU A 571 -33.72 19.97 29.86
CA LEU A 571 -32.27 19.70 29.91
C LEU A 571 -31.88 18.78 31.08
N GLN A 572 -32.80 18.42 31.98
CA GLN A 572 -32.44 17.66 33.19
C GLN A 572 -32.09 16.20 32.91
N VAL A 573 -32.75 15.56 31.96
CA VAL A 573 -32.56 14.12 31.68
C VAL A 573 -31.35 13.96 30.75
N VAL A 574 -30.20 13.67 31.35
CA VAL A 574 -28.91 13.49 30.65
C VAL A 574 -28.48 12.03 30.52
N GLN A 575 -29.30 11.10 30.98
CA GLN A 575 -29.11 9.66 30.74
C GLN A 575 -30.15 9.21 29.70
N CYS A 576 -30.19 9.91 28.58
CA CYS A 576 -31.13 9.64 27.49
C CYS A 576 -30.39 9.15 26.25
N SER A 577 -30.64 7.91 25.89
CA SER A 577 -30.04 7.28 24.72
C SER A 577 -31.02 6.38 23.98
N SER A 578 -30.96 6.44 22.65
CA SER A 578 -31.68 5.51 21.78
C SER A 578 -30.76 4.36 21.37
N GLN A 579 -31.14 3.13 21.72
CA GLN A 579 -30.34 1.92 21.47
C GLN A 579 -30.16 1.61 19.97
N THR A 580 -31.04 2.14 19.11
CA THR A 580 -31.00 1.90 17.66
C THR A 580 -30.21 2.96 16.90
N SER A 581 -29.78 4.03 17.56
CA SER A 581 -29.17 5.20 16.91
C SER A 581 -27.96 4.83 16.05
N THR A 582 -26.96 4.15 16.61
CA THR A 582 -25.76 3.72 15.87
C THR A 582 -26.12 2.91 14.63
N LYS A 583 -27.04 1.95 14.75
CA LYS A 583 -27.46 1.11 13.64
C LYS A 583 -28.11 1.94 12.53
N VAL A 584 -29.05 2.82 12.88
CA VAL A 584 -29.76 3.69 11.92
C VAL A 584 -28.79 4.62 11.19
N VAL A 585 -27.83 5.22 11.90
CA VAL A 585 -26.83 6.10 11.27
C VAL A 585 -25.86 5.29 10.41
N ALA A 586 -25.34 4.16 10.90
CA ALA A 586 -24.42 3.31 10.17
C ALA A 586 -25.03 2.76 8.87
N GLU A 587 -26.25 2.21 8.92
CA GLU A 587 -26.96 1.70 7.73
C GLU A 587 -27.17 2.79 6.68
N ARG A 588 -27.34 4.05 7.11
CA ARG A 588 -27.60 5.17 6.21
C ARG A 588 -26.32 5.80 5.66
N CYS A 589 -25.23 5.79 6.42
CA CYS A 589 -24.05 6.61 6.16
C CYS A 589 -22.77 5.82 5.85
N ASN A 590 -22.60 4.59 6.34
CA ASN A 590 -21.37 3.83 6.10
C ASN A 590 -21.11 3.62 4.60
N GLY A 591 -19.85 3.75 4.20
CA GLY A 591 -19.43 3.56 2.81
C GLY A 591 -19.76 4.71 1.86
N LYS A 592 -20.36 5.81 2.36
CA LYS A 592 -20.62 7.02 1.58
C LYS A 592 -19.56 8.08 1.87
N ASN A 593 -19.23 8.90 0.89
CA ASN A 593 -18.35 10.07 1.11
C ASN A 593 -19.04 11.21 1.89
N SER A 594 -20.36 11.33 1.75
CA SER A 594 -21.18 12.26 2.53
C SER A 594 -22.54 11.66 2.88
N CYS A 595 -23.11 12.08 4.01
CA CYS A 595 -24.39 11.60 4.50
C CYS A 595 -25.14 12.71 5.24
N THR A 596 -26.43 12.88 4.91
CA THR A 596 -27.33 13.77 5.63
C THR A 596 -28.40 12.97 6.37
N ILE A 597 -28.58 13.28 7.66
CA ILE A 597 -29.57 12.60 8.52
C ILE A 597 -30.29 13.60 9.44
N SER A 598 -31.61 13.49 9.54
CA SER A 598 -32.43 14.38 10.37
C SER A 598 -32.45 13.92 11.84
N ALA A 599 -31.99 14.77 12.75
CA ALA A 599 -32.08 14.53 14.19
C ALA A 599 -33.54 14.72 14.65
N SER A 600 -34.34 13.66 14.63
CA SER A 600 -35.79 13.74 14.89
C SER A 600 -36.39 12.45 15.42
N ASN A 601 -37.51 12.58 16.15
CA ASN A 601 -38.23 11.44 16.72
C ASN A 601 -38.83 10.52 15.64
N SER A 602 -39.08 11.03 14.43
CA SER A 602 -39.51 10.21 13.29
C SER A 602 -38.43 9.28 12.75
N VAL A 603 -37.15 9.60 12.96
CA VAL A 603 -36.02 8.78 12.48
C VAL A 603 -35.56 7.79 13.55
N PHE A 604 -35.50 8.23 14.81
CA PHE A 604 -34.86 7.47 15.90
C PHE A 604 -35.79 7.03 17.03
N GLY A 605 -37.08 7.38 16.95
CA GLY A 605 -38.02 7.29 18.08
C GLY A 605 -37.77 8.39 19.12
N ASP A 606 -38.62 8.46 20.15
CA ASP A 606 -38.43 9.36 21.29
C ASP A 606 -37.96 8.56 22.53
N PRO A 607 -36.65 8.51 22.80
CA PRO A 607 -36.11 7.78 23.95
C PRO A 607 -36.39 8.46 25.31
N CYS A 608 -36.78 9.74 25.32
CA CYS A 608 -37.03 10.48 26.56
C CYS A 608 -38.00 11.66 26.33
N VAL A 609 -39.30 11.36 26.41
CA VAL A 609 -40.37 12.34 26.19
C VAL A 609 -40.22 13.57 27.09
N GLY A 610 -40.40 14.76 26.50
CA GLY A 610 -40.28 16.04 27.21
C GLY A 610 -38.84 16.53 27.39
N THR A 611 -37.84 15.74 27.01
CA THR A 611 -36.43 16.15 26.98
C THR A 611 -36.07 16.55 25.56
N TYR A 612 -35.43 17.72 25.40
CA TYR A 612 -34.95 18.17 24.10
C TYR A 612 -33.70 17.37 23.75
N LYS A 613 -33.64 16.74 22.59
CA LYS A 613 -32.56 15.81 22.23
C LYS A 613 -31.57 16.43 21.23
N TYR A 614 -30.49 15.71 20.97
CA TYR A 614 -29.58 15.94 19.87
C TYR A 614 -29.08 14.59 19.36
N LEU A 615 -28.72 14.55 18.08
CA LEU A 615 -27.99 13.45 17.48
C LEU A 615 -26.50 13.73 17.61
N GLU A 616 -25.82 12.89 18.38
CA GLU A 616 -24.36 12.82 18.44
C GLU A 616 -23.90 11.67 17.55
N VAL A 617 -22.91 11.90 16.69
CA VAL A 617 -22.34 10.87 15.80
C VAL A 617 -20.81 10.90 15.88
N ASP A 618 -20.24 9.74 16.19
CA ASP A 618 -18.81 9.46 16.19
C ASP A 618 -18.46 8.70 14.90
N TYR A 619 -17.55 9.25 14.09
CA TYR A 619 -17.16 8.64 12.82
C TYR A 619 -15.72 8.91 12.42
N THR A 620 -15.18 8.06 11.56
CA THR A 620 -13.91 8.28 10.86
C THR A 620 -14.13 8.36 9.36
N CYS A 621 -13.13 8.87 8.66
CA CYS A 621 -13.03 8.82 7.21
C CYS A 621 -11.88 7.87 6.86
N GLN A 622 -12.16 6.87 6.02
CA GLN A 622 -11.21 5.83 5.60
C GLN A 622 -11.10 5.79 4.09
#